data_AF-A0A0K2RAA3-F1
#
_entry.id   AF-A0A0K2RAA3-F1
#
_cell.length_a   1.000
_cell.length_b   1.000
_cell.length_c   1.000
_cell.angle_alpha   90.00
_cell.angle_beta   90.00
_cell.angle_gamma   90.00
#
_symmetry.space_group_name_H-M   'P 1'
#
loop_
_entity.id
_entity.type
_entity.pdbx_description
1 polymer ?
#
loop_
_entity_poly.entity_id
_entity_poly.type
_entity_poly.pdbx_seq_one_letter_code
_entity_poly.pdbx_strand_id
1 'polypeptide(L)'
;MASYFSGPSTVQMRLTVFLIGTAALIGGIFVSAHQVVGSTTDAHGVYGRTYCGTTFAPMDSVPLLPRRAEDCYGTIVPWQVGGAILFLAGGFLLIRLLYMLIGPRIPIPAPASEQSHVTSQARSMTQTPAAWYLTLERPGQIRWWDGSQWTEHVQNVPSVAWR
;
A
#
# COMPACT_ATOMS: atom_id res chain seq x y z
N MET A 1 -19.21 -9.90 31.35
CA MET A 1 -17.87 -10.51 31.19
C MET A 1 -17.22 -9.87 29.99
N ALA A 2 -16.22 -9.01 30.20
CA ALA A 2 -15.51 -8.31 29.14
C ALA A 2 -14.33 -9.18 28.68
N SER A 3 -14.42 -9.71 27.47
CA SER A 3 -13.35 -10.50 26.84
C SER A 3 -12.24 -9.56 26.37
N TYR A 4 -11.12 -9.52 27.09
CA TYR A 4 -9.91 -8.86 26.64
C TYR A 4 -9.35 -9.60 25.43
N PHE A 5 -9.58 -9.07 24.24
CA PHE A 5 -8.91 -9.52 23.03
C PHE A 5 -7.47 -8.99 23.06
N SER A 6 -6.52 -9.85 23.41
CA SER A 6 -5.09 -9.55 23.25
C SER A 6 -4.78 -9.49 21.75
N GLY A 7 -4.52 -8.28 21.26
CA GLY A 7 -4.04 -8.10 19.89
C GLY A 7 -2.73 -8.85 19.66
N PRO A 8 -2.44 -9.25 18.41
CA PRO A 8 -1.18 -9.89 18.08
C PRO A 8 -0.01 -8.96 18.45
N SER A 9 1.03 -9.52 19.07
CA SER A 9 2.22 -8.75 19.43
C SER A 9 2.93 -8.26 18.16
N THR A 10 3.61 -7.12 18.25
CA THR A 10 4.37 -6.51 17.15
C THR A 10 5.41 -7.47 16.55
N VAL A 11 5.89 -8.43 17.34
CA VAL A 11 6.82 -9.49 16.92
C VAL A 11 6.13 -10.50 15.98
N GLN A 12 4.90 -10.89 16.30
CA GLN A 12 4.08 -11.81 15.50
C GLN A 12 3.85 -11.23 14.10
N MET A 13 3.54 -9.93 14.03
CA MET A 13 3.30 -9.23 12.77
C MET A 13 4.54 -9.16 11.85
N ARG A 14 5.73 -8.94 12.42
CA ARG A 14 6.99 -8.92 11.66
C ARG A 14 7.37 -10.29 11.11
N LEU A 15 7.13 -11.34 11.89
CA LEU A 15 7.41 -12.72 11.47
C LEU A 15 6.52 -13.15 10.30
N THR A 16 5.23 -12.82 10.34
CA THR A 16 4.29 -13.16 9.25
C THR A 16 4.70 -12.50 7.94
N VAL A 17 5.06 -11.20 7.97
CA VAL A 17 5.52 -10.49 6.77
C VAL A 17 6.79 -11.11 6.19
N PHE A 18 7.75 -11.49 7.06
CA PHE A 18 9.00 -12.11 6.62
C PHE A 18 8.78 -13.48 5.97
N LEU A 19 7.94 -14.33 6.57
CA LEU A 19 7.63 -15.66 6.03
C LEU A 19 6.94 -15.58 4.67
N ILE A 20 6.04 -14.62 4.50
CA ILE A 20 5.34 -14.41 3.23
C ILE A 20 6.31 -13.90 2.15
N GLY A 21 7.17 -12.93 2.46
CA GLY A 21 8.20 -12.46 1.54
C GLY A 21 9.15 -13.58 1.09
N THR A 22 9.54 -14.44 2.03
CA THR A 22 10.40 -15.59 1.75
C THR A 22 9.71 -16.62 0.86
N ALA A 23 8.45 -16.96 1.14
CA ALA A 23 7.67 -17.89 0.33
C ALA A 23 7.47 -17.37 -1.10
N ALA A 24 7.21 -16.07 -1.27
CA ALA A 24 7.08 -15.45 -2.59
C ALA A 24 8.40 -15.49 -3.39
N LEU A 25 9.54 -15.20 -2.74
CA LEU A 25 10.87 -15.29 -3.35
C LEU A 25 11.17 -16.73 -3.81
N ILE A 26 10.94 -17.71 -2.93
CA ILE A 26 11.15 -19.13 -3.26
C ILE A 26 10.25 -19.56 -4.42
N GLY A 27 8.97 -19.17 -4.42
CA GLY A 27 8.06 -19.44 -5.52
C GLY A 27 8.53 -18.86 -6.85
N GLY A 28 9.02 -17.62 -6.86
CA GLY A 28 9.58 -16.99 -8.06
C GLY A 28 10.82 -17.71 -8.60
N ILE A 29 11.72 -18.15 -7.72
CA ILE A 29 12.92 -18.92 -8.10
C ILE A 29 12.52 -20.28 -8.68
N PHE A 30 11.56 -20.97 -8.05
CA PHE A 30 11.14 -22.30 -8.50
C PHE A 30 10.47 -22.26 -9.88
N VAL A 31 9.61 -21.26 -10.13
CA VAL A 31 9.02 -21.01 -11.45
C VAL A 31 10.09 -20.72 -12.51
N SER A 32 11.19 -20.07 -12.13
CA SER A 32 12.28 -19.72 -13.03
C SER A 32 13.21 -20.90 -13.37
N ALA A 33 13.18 -21.98 -12.58
CA ALA A 33 14.11 -23.11 -12.68
C ALA A 33 13.55 -24.35 -13.41
N HIS A 34 12.27 -24.38 -13.78
CA HIS A 34 11.70 -25.54 -14.48
C HIS A 34 12.14 -25.56 -15.95
N GLN A 35 12.84 -26.62 -16.34
CA GLN A 35 13.08 -26.94 -17.74
C GLN A 35 11.79 -27.46 -18.37
N VAL A 36 11.39 -26.90 -19.50
CA VAL A 36 10.22 -27.36 -20.26
C VAL A 36 10.70 -28.38 -21.29
N VAL A 37 10.22 -29.62 -21.15
CA VAL A 37 10.49 -30.69 -22.12
C VAL A 37 9.35 -30.72 -23.13
N GLY A 38 9.65 -30.36 -24.39
CA GLY A 38 8.73 -30.51 -25.50
C GLY A 38 8.93 -31.85 -26.20
N SER A 39 7.85 -32.56 -26.50
CA SER A 39 7.87 -33.72 -27.40
C SER A 39 7.38 -33.28 -28.78
N THR A 40 8.17 -33.55 -29.82
CA THR A 40 7.77 -33.31 -31.21
C THR A 40 7.71 -34.65 -31.93
N THR A 41 6.65 -34.88 -32.71
CA THR A 41 6.58 -36.03 -33.62
C THR A 41 6.85 -35.54 -35.03
N ASP A 42 7.83 -36.13 -35.73
CA ASP A 42 8.09 -35.75 -37.12
C ASP A 42 7.03 -36.34 -38.08
N ALA A 43 7.11 -35.95 -39.35
CA ALA A 43 6.20 -36.44 -40.40
C ALA A 43 6.26 -37.97 -40.62
N HIS A 44 7.26 -38.64 -40.07
CA HIS A 44 7.47 -40.09 -40.15
C HIS A 44 7.06 -40.81 -38.85
N GLY A 45 6.48 -40.09 -37.88
CA GLY A 45 6.04 -40.66 -36.60
C GLY A 45 7.16 -40.84 -35.57
N VAL A 46 8.37 -40.35 -35.83
CA VAL A 46 9.50 -40.49 -34.91
C VAL A 46 9.35 -39.48 -33.77
N TYR A 47 9.33 -39.99 -32.53
CA TYR A 47 9.26 -39.19 -31.32
C TYR A 47 10.63 -38.62 -30.94
N GLY A 48 10.76 -37.29 -30.98
CA GLY A 48 11.92 -36.57 -30.45
C GLY A 48 11.57 -35.81 -29.17
N ARG A 49 12.39 -35.95 -28.13
CA ARG A 49 12.36 -35.03 -26.96
C ARG A 49 13.31 -33.88 -27.22
N THR A 50 12.78 -32.66 -27.16
CA THR A 50 13.57 -31.43 -27.25
C THR A 50 13.47 -30.70 -25.91
N TYR A 51 14.62 -30.32 -25.36
CA TYR A 51 14.69 -29.52 -24.14
C TYR A 51 14.63 -28.05 -24.55
N CYS A 52 13.52 -27.36 -24.25
CA CYS A 52 13.45 -25.92 -24.38
C CYS A 52 14.15 -25.34 -23.13
N GLY A 53 15.23 -24.58 -23.32
CA GLY A 53 15.95 -23.94 -22.23
C GLY A 53 15.07 -23.00 -21.40
N THR A 54 15.56 -22.56 -20.24
CA THR A 54 14.89 -21.50 -19.48
C THR A 54 15.13 -20.14 -20.14
N THR A 55 14.30 -19.15 -19.81
CA THR A 55 14.39 -17.77 -20.33
C THR A 55 15.78 -17.13 -20.19
N PHE A 56 16.63 -17.65 -19.31
CA PHE A 56 17.94 -17.08 -18.95
C PHE A 56 19.15 -17.85 -19.49
N ALA A 57 18.93 -19.01 -20.13
CA ALA A 57 19.99 -19.80 -20.73
C ALA A 57 19.55 -20.30 -22.11
N PRO A 58 19.51 -19.42 -23.13
CA PRO A 58 19.39 -19.88 -24.50
C PRO A 58 20.63 -20.74 -24.80
N MET A 59 20.45 -22.03 -25.09
CA MET A 59 21.57 -22.88 -25.47
C MET A 59 22.25 -22.32 -26.72
N ASP A 60 23.56 -22.12 -26.61
CA ASP A 60 24.40 -21.60 -27.67
C ASP A 60 24.39 -22.51 -28.91
N SER A 61 24.10 -21.89 -30.06
CA SER A 61 24.77 -22.11 -31.35
C SER A 61 24.48 -23.35 -32.23
N VAL A 62 23.51 -24.22 -31.92
CA VAL A 62 23.05 -25.17 -32.97
C VAL A 62 22.03 -24.43 -33.86
N PRO A 63 22.22 -24.32 -35.19
CA PRO A 63 21.25 -23.71 -36.08
C PRO A 63 19.98 -24.57 -36.10
N LEU A 64 19.07 -24.28 -35.17
CA LEU A 64 17.76 -24.89 -35.12
C LEU A 64 16.99 -24.40 -36.34
N LEU A 65 16.49 -25.36 -37.13
CA LEU A 65 15.54 -25.10 -38.21
C LEU A 65 14.39 -24.22 -37.68
N PRO A 66 13.95 -23.19 -38.42
CA PRO A 66 13.02 -22.16 -37.92
C PRO A 66 11.71 -22.71 -37.35
N ARG A 67 11.23 -23.86 -37.85
CA ARG A 67 10.01 -24.51 -37.34
C ARG A 67 10.08 -24.97 -35.87
N ARG A 68 11.26 -25.31 -35.33
CA ARG A 68 11.35 -25.79 -33.93
C ARG A 68 11.29 -24.66 -32.89
N ALA A 69 11.56 -23.41 -33.29
CA ALA A 69 11.55 -22.28 -32.36
C ALA A 69 10.11 -21.85 -31.99
N GLU A 70 9.17 -21.99 -32.94
CA GLU A 70 7.77 -21.60 -32.76
C GLU A 70 7.07 -22.47 -31.69
N ASP A 71 7.37 -23.77 -31.64
CA ASP A 71 6.79 -24.72 -30.68
C ASP A 71 7.22 -24.46 -29.23
N CYS A 72 8.47 -24.03 -29.00
CA CYS A 72 8.93 -23.68 -27.65
C CYS A 72 8.29 -22.36 -27.17
N TYR A 73 8.11 -21.37 -28.04
CA TYR A 73 7.49 -20.10 -27.66
C TYR A 73 6.02 -20.26 -27.24
N GLY A 74 5.26 -21.12 -27.93
CA GLY A 74 3.86 -21.39 -27.62
C GLY A 74 3.64 -22.02 -26.24
N THR A 75 4.64 -22.70 -25.68
CA THR A 75 4.54 -23.36 -24.36
C THR A 75 5.11 -22.51 -23.22
N ILE A 76 6.12 -21.69 -23.49
CA ILE A 76 6.79 -20.86 -22.47
C ILE A 76 5.96 -19.62 -22.10
N VAL A 77 5.42 -18.92 -23.10
CA VAL A 77 4.72 -17.63 -22.87
C VAL A 77 3.48 -17.78 -21.97
N PRO A 78 2.59 -18.79 -22.15
CA PRO A 78 1.42 -18.94 -21.30
C PRO A 78 1.76 -19.21 -19.83
N TRP A 79 2.87 -19.91 -19.57
CA TRP A 79 3.32 -20.20 -18.20
C TRP A 79 3.87 -18.94 -17.51
N GLN A 80 4.63 -18.12 -18.23
CA GLN A 80 5.11 -16.85 -17.68
C GLN A 80 3.96 -15.88 -17.42
N VAL A 81 3.04 -15.75 -18.38
CA VAL A 81 1.86 -14.88 -18.26
C VAL A 81 0.95 -15.39 -17.14
N GLY A 82 0.68 -16.70 -17.08
CA GLY A 82 -0.11 -17.31 -16.01
C GLY A 82 0.52 -17.12 -14.63
N GLY A 83 1.84 -17.32 -14.52
CA GLY A 83 2.59 -17.07 -13.30
C GLY A 83 2.51 -15.60 -12.86
N ALA A 84 2.67 -14.65 -13.78
CA ALA A 84 2.54 -13.22 -13.48
C ALA A 84 1.12 -12.86 -13.01
N ILE A 85 0.08 -13.39 -13.67
CA ILE A 85 -1.31 -13.16 -13.26
C ILE A 85 -1.57 -13.71 -11.85
N LEU A 86 -1.12 -14.93 -11.56
CA LEU A 86 -1.28 -15.54 -10.24
C LEU A 86 -0.53 -14.77 -9.17
N PHE A 87 0.67 -14.27 -9.48
CA PHE A 87 1.45 -13.43 -8.57
C PHE A 87 0.74 -12.11 -8.25
N LEU A 88 0.22 -11.42 -9.27
CA LEU A 88 -0.53 -10.18 -9.09
C LEU A 88 -1.82 -10.40 -8.31
N ALA A 89 -2.57 -11.46 -8.62
CA ALA A 89 -3.79 -11.82 -7.89
C ALA A 89 -3.50 -12.16 -6.42
N GLY A 90 -2.46 -12.97 -6.17
CA GLY A 90 -1.99 -13.31 -4.84
C GLY A 90 -1.54 -12.08 -4.04
N GLY A 91 -0.78 -11.18 -4.68
CA GLY A 91 -0.35 -9.91 -4.10
C GLY A 91 -1.54 -9.00 -3.74
N PHE A 92 -2.53 -8.88 -4.63
CA PHE A 92 -3.74 -8.10 -4.35
C PHE A 92 -4.55 -8.66 -3.17
N LEU A 93 -4.76 -9.98 -3.13
CA LEU A 93 -5.45 -10.64 -2.01
C LEU A 93 -4.69 -10.48 -0.69
N LEU A 94 -3.37 -10.59 -0.72
CA LEU A 94 -2.52 -10.35 0.44
C LEU A 94 -2.64 -8.90 0.93
N ILE A 95 -2.53 -7.92 0.03
CA ILE A 95 -2.70 -6.51 0.37
C ILE A 95 -4.07 -6.30 1.01
N ARG A 96 -5.13 -6.85 0.42
CA ARG A 96 -6.50 -6.78 0.99
C ARG A 96 -6.58 -7.41 2.38
N LEU A 97 -5.96 -8.57 2.60
CA LEU A 97 -5.91 -9.23 3.91
C LEU A 97 -5.16 -8.36 4.94
N LEU A 98 -4.01 -7.82 4.57
CA LEU A 98 -3.24 -6.91 5.41
C LEU A 98 -4.03 -5.64 5.75
N TYR A 99 -4.76 -5.07 4.79
CA TYR A 99 -5.67 -3.96 5.05
C TYR A 99 -6.79 -4.34 6.03
N MET A 100 -7.29 -5.57 6.03
CA MET A 100 -8.29 -6.00 7.01
C MET A 100 -7.69 -6.25 8.40
N LEU A 101 -6.44 -6.72 8.48
CA LEU A 101 -5.78 -6.96 9.77
C LEU A 101 -5.24 -5.68 10.42
N ILE A 102 -4.68 -4.76 9.63
CA ILE A 102 -3.91 -3.61 10.09
C ILE A 102 -4.67 -2.30 9.86
N GLY A 103 -5.66 -2.31 8.95
CA GLY A 103 -6.33 -1.10 8.51
C GLY A 103 -6.95 -0.33 9.67
N PRO A 104 -6.91 1.02 9.60
CA PRO A 104 -7.52 1.85 10.60
C PRO A 104 -9.00 1.48 10.70
N ARG A 105 -9.44 1.12 11.92
CA ARG A 105 -10.86 0.95 12.19
C ARG A 105 -11.51 2.30 11.97
N ILE A 106 -12.21 2.46 10.85
CA ILE A 106 -13.04 3.65 10.62
C ILE A 106 -14.07 3.64 11.77
N PRO A 107 -14.04 4.63 12.68
CA PRO A 107 -15.05 4.72 13.72
C PRO A 107 -16.39 4.89 13.01
N ILE A 108 -17.27 3.90 13.13
CA ILE A 108 -18.65 4.06 12.67
C ILE A 108 -19.22 5.17 13.56
N PRO A 109 -19.63 6.33 13.01
CA PRO A 109 -20.28 7.34 13.83
C PRO A 109 -21.51 6.69 14.47
N ALA A 110 -21.54 6.68 15.80
CA ALA A 110 -22.66 6.15 16.56
C ALA A 110 -23.97 6.82 16.07
N PRO A 111 -25.11 6.11 16.08
CA PRO A 111 -26.39 6.71 15.72
C PRO A 111 -26.59 7.99 16.55
N ALA A 112 -26.97 9.06 15.86
CA ALA A 112 -26.90 10.45 16.31
C ALA A 112 -27.80 10.84 17.51
N SER A 113 -28.29 9.89 18.29
CA SER A 113 -29.23 10.14 19.38
C SER A 113 -28.59 10.36 20.76
N GLU A 114 -27.26 10.25 20.90
CA GLU A 114 -26.62 10.35 22.23
C GLU A 114 -25.25 11.03 22.18
N GLN A 115 -25.19 12.23 21.59
CA GLN A 115 -23.97 13.06 21.54
C GLN A 115 -24.19 14.46 22.13
N SER A 116 -25.17 14.65 23.01
CA SER A 116 -25.42 15.95 23.64
C SER A 116 -24.51 16.27 24.82
N HIS A 117 -23.69 15.33 25.32
CA HIS A 117 -22.91 15.55 26.55
C HIS A 117 -21.37 15.47 26.43
N VAL A 118 -20.81 15.02 25.30
CA VAL A 118 -19.34 14.85 25.14
C VAL A 118 -18.69 15.96 24.29
N THR A 119 -19.48 16.73 23.53
CA THR A 119 -18.95 17.80 22.66
C THR A 119 -18.53 19.07 23.41
N SER A 120 -18.87 19.25 24.69
CA SER A 120 -18.42 20.43 25.46
C SER A 120 -16.95 20.38 25.85
N GLN A 121 -16.34 19.20 25.97
CA GLN A 121 -14.96 19.11 26.50
C GLN A 121 -13.88 19.18 25.41
N ALA A 122 -14.19 18.74 24.18
CA ALA A 122 -13.24 18.77 23.06
C ALA A 122 -13.19 20.12 22.31
N ARG A 123 -14.25 20.94 22.38
CA ARG A 123 -14.26 22.27 21.74
C ARG A 123 -13.40 23.30 22.49
N SER A 124 -12.98 22.99 23.72
CA SER A 124 -12.17 23.88 24.57
C SER A 124 -10.68 23.90 24.21
N MET A 125 -10.18 22.99 23.36
CA MET A 125 -8.75 22.93 23.01
C MET A 125 -8.39 23.57 21.66
N THR A 126 -9.34 24.15 20.94
CA THR A 126 -9.10 24.81 19.63
C THR A 126 -9.78 26.17 19.52
N GLN A 127 -10.11 26.79 20.65
CA GLN A 127 -10.64 28.14 20.66
C GLN A 127 -9.46 29.13 20.76
N THR A 128 -9.32 30.02 19.78
CA THR A 128 -8.31 31.10 19.83
C THR A 128 -8.50 31.87 21.13
N PRO A 129 -7.46 31.97 21.98
CA PRO A 129 -7.59 32.59 23.30
C PRO A 129 -7.89 34.08 23.17
N ALA A 130 -8.59 34.64 24.15
CA ALA A 130 -8.86 36.07 24.19
C ALA A 130 -7.55 36.86 24.30
N ALA A 131 -7.24 37.68 23.29
CA ALA A 131 -5.99 38.44 23.21
C ALA A 131 -6.09 39.57 22.17
N TRP A 132 -5.07 40.44 22.16
CA TRP A 132 -4.86 41.45 21.13
C TRP A 132 -4.18 40.83 19.91
N TYR A 133 -4.75 41.05 18.74
CA TYR A 133 -4.20 40.57 17.47
C TYR A 133 -4.14 41.69 16.44
N LEU A 134 -3.22 41.58 15.49
CA LEU A 134 -3.06 42.54 14.40
C LEU A 134 -4.25 42.44 13.43
N THR A 135 -4.80 43.58 13.03
CA THR A 135 -5.81 43.62 11.97
C THR A 135 -5.16 43.83 10.60
N LEU A 136 -5.58 43.03 9.62
CA LEU A 136 -5.14 43.14 8.22
C LEU A 136 -5.74 44.37 7.51
N GLU A 137 -6.89 44.87 7.98
CA GLU A 137 -7.60 45.98 7.35
C GLU A 137 -6.97 47.35 7.65
N ARG A 138 -6.25 47.47 8.77
CA ARG A 138 -5.64 48.73 9.24
C ARG A 138 -4.25 48.47 9.82
N PRO A 139 -3.20 48.47 8.98
CA PRO A 139 -1.83 48.26 9.47
C PRO A 139 -1.48 49.31 10.55
N GLY A 140 -0.96 48.84 11.69
CA GLY A 140 -0.65 49.67 12.86
C GLY A 140 -1.70 49.67 13.97
N GLN A 141 -2.83 48.97 13.80
CA GLN A 141 -3.85 48.78 14.82
C GLN A 141 -3.90 47.32 15.29
N ILE A 142 -4.22 47.13 16.57
CA ILE A 142 -4.57 45.84 17.17
C ILE A 142 -6.03 45.84 17.59
N ARG A 143 -6.71 44.73 17.37
CA ARG A 143 -8.12 44.52 17.73
C ARG A 143 -8.23 43.41 18.76
N TRP A 144 -9.14 43.56 19.71
CA TRP A 144 -9.36 42.57 20.76
C TRP A 144 -10.26 41.43 20.27
N TRP A 145 -9.79 40.19 20.42
CA TRP A 145 -10.56 38.96 20.28
C TRP A 145 -11.00 38.49 21.68
N ASP A 146 -12.29 38.19 21.87
CA ASP A 146 -12.83 37.79 23.18
C ASP A 146 -12.85 36.28 23.43
N GLY A 147 -12.35 35.48 22.48
CA GLY A 147 -12.46 34.01 22.49
C GLY A 147 -13.54 33.48 21.55
N SER A 148 -14.44 34.34 21.06
CA SER A 148 -15.56 33.95 20.20
C SER A 148 -15.75 34.84 18.99
N GLN A 149 -15.47 36.14 19.11
CA GLN A 149 -15.63 37.14 18.06
C GLN A 149 -14.66 38.31 18.24
N TRP A 150 -14.46 39.07 17.16
CA TRP A 150 -13.74 40.33 17.20
C TRP A 150 -14.61 41.41 17.84
N THR A 151 -14.12 42.06 18.89
CA THR A 151 -14.84 43.17 19.53
C THR A 151 -14.48 44.50 18.89
N GLU A 152 -15.29 45.54 19.10
CA GLU A 152 -14.98 46.90 18.57
C GLU A 152 -13.87 47.64 19.35
N HIS A 153 -13.21 46.96 20.30
CA HIS A 153 -12.05 47.53 20.98
C HIS A 153 -10.82 47.48 20.07
N VAL A 154 -10.38 48.65 19.65
CA VAL A 154 -9.20 48.84 18.81
C VAL A 154 -8.23 49.76 19.52
N GLN A 155 -6.94 49.42 19.47
CA GLN A 155 -5.86 50.24 20.01
C GLN A 155 -4.77 50.41 18.95
N ASN A 156 -4.07 51.55 19.00
CA ASN A 156 -2.86 51.71 18.22
C ASN A 156 -1.77 50.84 18.84
N VAL A 157 -0.98 50.16 18.00
CA VAL A 157 0.19 49.44 18.48
C VAL A 157 1.09 50.47 19.17
N PRO A 158 1.40 50.31 20.47
CA PRO A 158 2.27 51.24 21.16
C PRO A 158 3.62 51.24 20.41
N SER A 159 4.03 52.41 19.94
CA SER A 159 5.37 52.58 19.38
C SER A 159 6.36 52.36 20.52
N VAL A 160 6.86 51.14 20.65
CA VAL A 160 7.96 50.84 21.55
C VAL A 160 9.16 51.60 21.01
N ALA A 161 9.43 52.76 21.59
CA ALA A 161 10.65 53.50 21.35
C ALA A 161 11.77 52.70 22.02
N TRP A 162 12.39 51.80 21.25
CA TRP A 162 13.63 51.14 21.65
C TRP A 162 14.65 52.25 21.92
N ARG A 163 15.03 52.40 23.18
CA ARG A 163 16.06 53.35 23.64
C ARG A 163 17.21 52.57 24.22
#